data_AF-A0A6V7JTU5-F1
#
_entry.id   AF-A0A6V7JTU5-F1
#
_cell.length_a   1.000
_cell.length_b   1.000
_cell.length_c   1.000
_cell.angle_alpha   90.00
_cell.angle_beta   90.00
_cell.angle_gamma   90.00
#
_symmetry.space_group_name_H-M   'P 1'
#
loop_
_entity.id
_entity.type
_entity.pdbx_description
1 polymer ?
#
loop_
_entity_poly.entity_id
_entity_poly.type
_entity_poly.pdbx_seq_one_letter_code
_entity_poly.pdbx_strand_id
1 'polypeptide(L)' 'IFGMNGGSLVPILDKHFLQIAPQTLIFSESCPVELHEPVARAIRNYYFGNKSIDEGTRFNLIH' A
#
# COMPACT_ATOMS: atom_id res chain seq x y z
N ILE A 1 2.33 11.13 -6.87
CA ILE A 1 1.01 10.51 -7.14
C ILE A 1 0.07 10.63 -5.93
N PHE A 2 0.40 10.09 -4.75
CA PHE A 2 -0.48 10.22 -3.55
C PHE A 2 -0.46 11.59 -2.85
N GLY A 3 0.61 12.39 -3.00
CA GLY A 3 0.67 13.75 -2.47
C GLY A 3 -0.10 14.81 -3.27
N MET A 4 -0.57 14.50 -4.49
CA MET A 4 -1.15 15.51 -5.39
C MET A 4 -2.64 15.81 -5.13
N ASN A 5 -3.35 14.97 -4.38
CA ASN A 5 -4.80 15.12 -4.14
C ASN A 5 -5.16 15.47 -2.68
N GLY A 6 -4.24 16.08 -1.92
CA GLY A 6 -4.53 16.57 -0.56
C GLY A 6 -5.01 15.50 0.44
N GLY A 7 -4.57 14.25 0.29
CA GLY A 7 -4.95 13.16 1.19
C GLY A 7 -6.22 12.38 0.80
N SER A 8 -6.97 12.80 -0.22
CA SER A 8 -8.22 12.11 -0.63
C SER A 8 -8.04 10.66 -1.09
N LEU A 9 -6.81 10.29 -1.46
CA LEU A 9 -6.44 8.93 -1.86
C LEU A 9 -6.01 8.04 -0.69
N VAL A 10 -5.75 8.61 0.49
CA VAL A 10 -5.29 7.86 1.67
C VAL A 10 -6.35 6.86 2.15
N PRO A 11 -7.66 7.20 2.25
CA PRO A 11 -8.69 6.22 2.60
C PRO A 11 -8.83 5.10 1.55
N ILE A 12 -8.61 5.42 0.27
CA ILE A 12 -8.64 4.42 -0.81
C ILE A 12 -7.45 3.47 -0.65
N LEU A 13 -6.27 4.00 -0.34
CA LEU A 13 -5.07 3.22 -0.08
C LEU A 13 -5.27 2.29 1.11
N ASP A 14 -5.87 2.74 2.22
CA ASP A 14 -6.15 1.88 3.36
C ASP A 14 -7.07 0.70 3.00
N LYS A 15 -8.18 1.00 2.31
CA LYS A 15 -9.20 0.02 1.97
C LYS A 15 -8.76 -0.97 0.88
N HIS A 16 -7.95 -0.50 -0.06
CA HIS A 16 -7.61 -1.24 -1.28
C HIS A 16 -6.12 -1.59 -1.38
N PHE A 17 -5.34 -1.46 -0.30
CA PHE A 17 -3.89 -1.65 -0.30
C PHE A 17 -3.44 -2.93 -1.05
N LEU A 18 -4.05 -4.07 -0.72
CA LEU A 18 -3.67 -5.37 -1.28
C LEU A 18 -3.87 -5.45 -2.80
N GLN A 19 -4.81 -4.68 -3.33
CA GLN A 19 -5.18 -4.69 -4.75
C GLN A 19 -4.32 -3.75 -5.58
N ILE A 20 -3.88 -2.63 -4.98
CA ILE A 20 -3.13 -1.58 -5.67
C ILE A 20 -1.61 -1.70 -5.47
N ALA A 21 -1.17 -2.35 -4.39
CA ALA A 21 0.25 -2.51 -4.08
C ALA A 21 1.05 -3.20 -5.22
N PRO A 22 0.55 -4.26 -5.90
CA PRO A 22 1.31 -4.90 -6.96
C PRO A 22 1.72 -3.96 -8.10
N GLN A 23 0.80 -3.11 -8.56
CA GLN A 23 1.05 -2.18 -9.65
C GLN A 23 1.84 -0.96 -9.15
N THR A 24 1.45 -0.40 -7.99
CA THR A 24 2.06 0.84 -7.46
C THR A 24 3.47 0.64 -6.91
N LEU A 25 3.79 -0.56 -6.42
CA LEU A 25 5.12 -0.95 -5.94
C LEU A 25 5.86 -1.80 -6.98
N ILE A 26 5.32 -1.93 -8.19
CA ILE A 26 5.98 -2.48 -9.38
C ILE A 26 6.49 -3.91 -9.15
N PHE A 27 5.71 -4.72 -8.42
CA PHE A 27 5.97 -6.15 -8.31
C PHE A 27 4.96 -7.00 -9.08
N SER A 28 3.99 -6.39 -9.78
CA SER A 28 3.06 -7.12 -10.63
C SER A 28 3.76 -7.90 -11.75
N GLU A 29 4.85 -7.36 -12.28
CA GLU A 29 5.58 -7.93 -13.43
C GLU A 29 6.67 -8.94 -13.04
N SER A 30 7.11 -8.91 -11.78
CA SER A 30 8.23 -9.72 -11.28
C SER A 30 7.80 -10.80 -10.28
N CYS A 31 6.57 -10.70 -9.77
CA CYS A 31 6.00 -11.63 -8.80
C CYS A 31 4.86 -12.44 -9.45
N PRO A 32 4.82 -13.78 -9.27
CA PRO A 32 3.66 -14.59 -9.65
C PRO A 32 2.36 -14.06 -9.04
N VAL A 33 1.26 -14.13 -9.79
CA VAL A 33 -0.05 -13.55 -9.40
C VAL A 33 -0.54 -14.11 -8.06
N GLU A 34 -0.34 -15.40 -7.83
CA GLU A 34 -0.66 -16.10 -6.58
C GLU A 34 0.10 -15.55 -5.35
N LEU A 35 1.24 -14.89 -5.57
CA LEU A 35 2.06 -14.28 -4.53
C LEU A 35 1.77 -12.79 -4.33
N HIS A 36 0.96 -12.16 -5.18
CA HIS A 36 0.69 -10.72 -5.09
C HIS A 36 0.08 -10.33 -3.74
N GLU A 37 -0.98 -11.03 -3.32
CA GLU A 37 -1.65 -10.74 -2.05
C GLU A 37 -0.77 -11.07 -0.82
N PRO A 38 -0.10 -12.24 -0.72
CA PRO A 38 0.85 -12.52 0.36
C PRO A 38 1.95 -11.46 0.51
N VAL A 39 2.55 -11.04 -0.60
CA VAL A 39 3.61 -10.01 -0.61
C VAL A 39 3.03 -8.65 -0.20
N ALA A 40 1.90 -8.24 -0.77
CA ALA A 40 1.23 -7.00 -0.37
C ALA A 40 0.90 -6.98 1.13
N ARG A 41 0.44 -8.12 1.67
CA ARG A 41 0.13 -8.27 3.10
C ARG A 41 1.38 -8.14 3.97
N ALA A 42 2.49 -8.74 3.55
CA ALA A 42 3.77 -8.62 4.25
C ALA A 42 4.27 -7.17 4.27
N ILE A 43 4.21 -6.47 3.13
CA ILE A 43 4.56 -5.04 3.02
C ILE A 43 3.66 -4.19 3.94
N ARG A 44 2.33 -4.40 3.88
CA ARG A 44 1.40 -3.66 4.74
C ARG A 44 1.71 -3.88 6.21
N ASN A 45 1.97 -5.13 6.62
CA ASN A 45 2.28 -5.45 8.00
C ASN A 45 3.62 -4.83 8.44
N TYR A 46 4.64 -4.81 7.58
CA TYR A 46 5.93 -4.21 7.89
C TYR A 46 5.83 -2.70 8.17
N TYR A 47 5.12 -1.95 7.32
CA TYR A 47 5.04 -0.49 7.43
C TYR A 47 3.93 0.02 8.36
N PHE A 48 2.83 -0.73 8.48
CA PHE A 48 1.62 -0.27 9.19
C PHE A 48 1.19 -1.21 10.31
N GLY A 49 1.61 -2.48 10.30
CA GLY A 49 1.06 -3.51 11.17
C GLY A 49 -0.46 -3.54 11.07
N ASN A 50 -1.12 -3.45 12.24
CA ASN A 50 -2.58 -3.40 12.37
C ASN A 50 -3.17 -1.99 12.30
N LYS A 51 -2.37 -0.95 12.02
CA LYS A 51 -2.84 0.44 11.98
C LYS A 51 -3.56 0.72 10.66
N SER A 52 -4.52 1.65 10.71
CA SER A 52 -5.09 2.31 9.53
C SER A 52 -4.01 3.07 8.76
N ILE A 53 -4.18 3.16 7.45
CA ILE A 53 -3.43 4.11 6.61
C ILE A 53 -4.25 5.41 6.55
N ASP A 54 -3.82 6.41 7.29
CA ASP A 54 -4.44 7.72 7.43
C ASP A 54 -3.37 8.82 7.32
N GLU A 55 -3.78 10.08 7.44
CA GLU A 55 -2.88 11.22 7.34
C GLU A 55 -1.72 11.18 8.37
N GLY A 56 -1.92 10.55 9.53
CA GLY A 56 -0.90 10.41 10.58
C GLY A 56 0.09 9.28 10.33
N THR A 57 -0.26 8.32 9.47
CA THR A 57 0.56 7.12 9.19
C THR A 57 1.06 7.06 7.75
N ARG A 58 0.55 7.89 6.84
CA ARG A 58 0.87 7.86 5.40
C ARG A 58 2.37 7.94 5.08
N PHE A 59 3.15 8.58 5.94
CA PHE A 59 4.59 8.74 5.76
C PHE A 59 5.39 7.49 6.14
N ASN A 60 4.80 6.48 6.76
CA ASN A 60 5.51 5.24 7.10
C ASN A 60 6.05 4.52 5.85
N LEU A 61 5.44 4.69 4.68
CA LEU A 61 5.91 4.13 3.41
C LEU A 61 7.08 4.89 2.78
N ILE A 62 7.37 6.10 3.26
CA ILE A 62 8.43 6.97 2.77
C ILE A 62 9.50 7.00 3.85
N HIS A 63 10.35 5.97 3.90
CA HIS A 63 11.53 5.96 4.75
C HIS A 63 12.76 6.34 3.91
#